data_AF-A0A9N9IB01-F1
#
_entry.id   AF-A0A9N9IB01-F1
#
_cell.length_a   1.000
_cell.length_b   1.000
_cell.length_c   1.000
_cell.angle_alpha   90.00
_cell.angle_beta   90.00
_cell.angle_gamma   90.00
#
_symmetry.space_group_name_H-M   'P 1'
#
loop_
_entity.id
_entity.type
_entity.pdbx_description
1 polymer ?
#
loop_
_entity_poly.entity_id
_entity_poly.type
_entity_poly.pdbx_seq_one_letter_code
_entity_poly.pdbx_strand_id
1 'polypeptide(L)'
;MQDPNKSIEISSTSVLDLKAELFKQKEEFEKQKTAANNQTFSAVARKTAKKPDVWERQNKGVLERSNRDELEKIDAPTLEASRAAMERKAKLYDHLRKTGISDDRLAEEVLVDFDRKMWEQPSDEPTEDKGKDGDPWVEYVDEFGRTRLARKSQVPKIESPIAGPTLPTVDDELISEETLLEQVRKRWEETAKAELDKGVGPIHYDETKEIRTKGVGFYRFSKDEEERQEQMRALKQLRLETELKRATHQTIKEKRKAQLDARMEMICAKRQKRLKKLSKTESNSIQADITKAANTLSISSSSPNALATVPCLTTEEKTTSKIEQKPLDNIDTSNLLSNPEQAVNDLLSNIRRQVEQERNGKVS
;
A
#
# COMPACT_ATOMS: atom_id res chain seq x y z
N MET A 1 -24.56 55.68 -9.48
CA MET A 1 -23.67 55.12 -10.53
C MET A 1 -22.84 56.26 -11.09
N GLN A 2 -21.68 55.99 -11.69
CA GLN A 2 -20.83 57.03 -12.31
C GLN A 2 -20.96 56.93 -13.84
N ASP A 3 -21.06 58.06 -14.52
CA ASP A 3 -21.40 58.10 -15.94
C ASP A 3 -20.25 57.63 -16.83
N PRO A 4 -20.46 56.65 -17.74
CA PRO A 4 -19.37 56.02 -18.50
C PRO A 4 -18.70 56.95 -19.53
N ASN A 5 -19.30 58.11 -19.82
CA ASN A 5 -18.80 59.10 -20.77
C ASN A 5 -18.14 60.33 -20.10
N LYS A 6 -17.92 60.32 -18.78
CA LYS A 6 -17.30 61.46 -18.09
C LYS A 6 -15.80 61.48 -18.32
N SER A 7 -15.34 62.35 -19.23
CA SER A 7 -13.92 62.58 -19.51
C SER A 7 -13.18 63.01 -18.24
N ILE A 8 -12.17 62.24 -17.84
CA ILE A 8 -11.31 62.58 -16.70
C ILE A 8 -10.31 63.65 -17.19
N GLU A 9 -10.50 64.89 -16.75
CA GLU A 9 -9.54 65.97 -16.98
C GLU A 9 -8.32 65.79 -16.07
N ILE A 10 -7.32 65.05 -16.58
CA ILE A 10 -6.06 64.80 -15.86
C ILE A 10 -5.24 66.08 -15.86
N SER A 11 -4.99 66.67 -14.68
CA SER A 11 -4.14 67.84 -14.56
C SER A 11 -2.69 67.53 -14.96
N SER A 12 -2.03 68.49 -15.63
CA SER A 12 -0.62 68.36 -16.01
C SER A 12 0.30 68.14 -14.80
N THR A 13 -0.06 68.69 -13.63
CA THR A 13 0.63 68.45 -12.36
C THR A 13 0.52 67.00 -11.90
N SER A 14 -0.66 66.36 -12.01
CA SER A 14 -0.84 64.94 -11.64
C SER A 14 -0.03 64.00 -12.54
N VAL A 15 0.10 64.32 -13.84
CA VAL A 15 0.96 63.55 -14.76
C VAL A 15 2.44 63.66 -14.37
N LEU A 16 2.89 64.83 -13.90
CA LEU A 16 4.27 65.04 -13.45
C LEU A 16 4.55 64.33 -12.11
N ASP A 17 3.58 64.33 -11.20
CA ASP A 17 3.69 63.67 -9.88
C ASP A 17 3.77 62.14 -10.03
N LEU A 18 2.84 61.54 -10.79
CA LEU A 18 2.88 60.10 -11.12
C LEU A 18 4.17 59.71 -11.87
N LYS A 19 4.69 60.59 -12.72
CA LYS A 19 6.00 60.40 -13.38
C LYS A 19 7.16 60.44 -12.39
N ALA A 20 7.09 61.27 -11.35
CA ALA A 20 8.09 61.31 -10.28
C ALA A 20 8.04 60.05 -9.41
N GLU A 21 6.85 59.56 -9.05
CA GLU A 21 6.70 58.28 -8.33
C GLU A 21 7.26 57.09 -9.13
N LEU A 22 6.94 56.99 -10.43
CA LEU A 22 7.49 55.93 -11.28
C LEU A 22 9.02 56.02 -11.42
N PHE A 23 9.60 57.22 -11.47
CA PHE A 23 11.06 57.38 -11.45
C PHE A 23 11.67 56.97 -10.11
N LYS A 24 11.05 57.35 -8.99
CA LYS A 24 11.46 56.97 -7.63
C LYS A 24 11.44 55.45 -7.44
N GLN A 25 10.34 54.77 -7.80
CA GLN A 25 10.25 53.31 -7.73
C GLN A 25 11.28 52.61 -8.62
N LYS A 26 11.57 53.16 -9.81
CA LYS A 26 12.61 52.63 -10.70
C LYS A 26 14.01 52.80 -10.11
N GLU A 27 14.30 53.92 -9.45
CA GLU A 27 15.57 54.15 -8.76
C GLU A 27 15.72 53.23 -7.54
N GLU A 28 14.65 53.05 -6.76
CA GLU A 28 14.60 52.10 -5.64
C GLU A 28 14.80 50.65 -6.12
N PHE A 29 14.21 50.25 -7.25
CA PHE A 29 14.41 48.94 -7.85
C PHE A 29 15.87 48.73 -8.32
N GLU A 30 16.48 49.70 -9.00
CA GLU A 30 17.90 49.60 -9.39
C GLU A 30 18.84 49.65 -8.17
N LYS A 31 18.49 50.37 -7.09
CA LYS A 31 19.21 50.31 -5.80
C LYS A 31 19.10 48.93 -5.14
N GLN A 32 17.92 48.32 -5.12
CA GLN A 32 17.72 46.95 -4.60
C GLN A 32 18.47 45.90 -5.45
N LYS A 33 18.41 46.04 -6.78
CA LYS A 33 19.10 45.16 -7.75
C LYS A 33 20.62 45.28 -7.66
N THR A 34 21.16 46.48 -7.50
CA THR A 34 22.60 46.69 -7.27
C THR A 34 23.01 46.24 -5.87
N ALA A 35 22.22 46.46 -4.83
CA ALA A 35 22.49 45.90 -3.49
C ALA A 35 22.52 44.36 -3.50
N ALA A 36 21.56 43.71 -4.17
CA ALA A 36 21.52 42.26 -4.32
C ALA A 36 22.70 41.70 -5.14
N ASN A 37 23.23 42.47 -6.11
CA ASN A 37 24.40 42.10 -6.90
C ASN A 37 25.73 42.38 -6.15
N ASN A 38 25.76 43.41 -5.30
CA ASN A 38 26.91 43.80 -4.49
C ASN A 38 27.02 42.99 -3.18
N GLN A 39 26.01 42.20 -2.82
CA GLN A 39 26.16 41.14 -1.81
C GLN A 39 27.05 40.03 -2.38
N THR A 40 28.36 40.19 -2.20
CA THR A 40 29.40 39.23 -2.57
C THR A 40 29.38 37.99 -1.68
N PHE A 41 28.30 37.20 -1.77
CA PHE A 41 28.18 35.89 -1.13
C PHE A 41 29.32 34.99 -1.62
N SER A 42 30.30 34.76 -0.74
CA SER A 42 31.46 33.90 -1.00
C SER A 42 31.07 32.62 -1.74
N ALA A 43 31.76 32.35 -2.85
CA ALA A 43 31.52 31.17 -3.68
C ALA A 43 31.74 29.83 -2.92
N VAL A 44 32.41 29.88 -1.76
CA VAL A 44 32.62 28.73 -0.87
C VAL A 44 31.32 28.33 -0.16
N ALA A 45 30.52 29.29 0.31
CA ALA A 45 29.30 29.04 1.09
C ALA A 45 28.14 28.44 0.27
N ARG A 46 28.20 28.52 -1.07
CA ARG A 46 27.13 28.05 -1.97
C ARG A 46 27.21 26.56 -2.35
N LYS A 47 28.07 25.76 -1.70
CA LYS A 47 28.18 24.31 -1.95
C LYS A 47 27.21 23.42 -1.15
N THR A 48 26.61 23.93 -0.06
CA THR A 48 25.75 23.15 0.85
C THR A 48 24.25 23.40 0.71
N ALA A 49 23.84 24.30 -0.19
CA ALA A 49 22.43 24.64 -0.44
C ALA A 49 21.95 24.20 -1.84
N LYS A 50 22.14 22.92 -2.17
CA LYS A 50 21.40 22.32 -3.30
C LYS A 50 19.92 22.29 -2.90
N LYS A 51 19.03 22.78 -3.77
CA LYS A 51 17.59 22.49 -3.62
C LYS A 51 17.42 20.98 -3.79
N PRO A 52 16.69 20.27 -2.91
CA PRO A 52 16.55 18.83 -3.00
C PRO A 52 15.97 18.45 -4.36
N ASP A 53 16.55 17.41 -4.94
CA ASP A 53 16.13 16.83 -6.21
C ASP A 53 14.68 16.32 -6.12
N VAL A 54 14.03 16.10 -7.27
CA VAL A 54 12.61 15.75 -7.32
C VAL A 54 12.30 14.45 -6.55
N TRP A 55 13.28 13.55 -6.44
CA TRP A 55 13.20 12.33 -5.63
C TRP A 55 13.58 12.50 -4.14
N GLU A 56 14.35 13.54 -3.78
CA GLU A 56 14.70 13.86 -2.38
C GLU A 56 13.56 14.62 -1.66
N ARG A 57 12.57 15.11 -2.41
CA ARG A 57 11.42 15.84 -1.89
C ARG A 57 10.39 14.91 -1.25
N GLN A 58 10.55 14.64 0.03
CA GLN A 58 9.50 14.03 0.84
C GLN A 58 8.20 14.85 0.77
N ASN A 59 7.05 14.15 0.79
CA ASN A 59 5.74 14.81 0.81
C ASN A 59 5.57 15.65 2.09
N LYS A 60 4.88 16.80 2.01
CA LYS A 60 4.68 17.69 3.16
C LYS A 60 4.03 16.94 4.32
N GLY A 61 4.63 17.09 5.51
CA GLY A 61 4.21 16.42 6.73
C GLY A 61 4.48 14.92 6.80
N VAL A 62 5.32 14.33 5.95
CA VAL A 62 5.80 12.95 6.17
C VAL A 62 6.65 12.87 7.42
N LEU A 63 7.59 13.80 7.62
CA LEU A 63 8.41 13.85 8.83
C LEU A 63 7.57 14.16 10.09
N GLU A 64 6.56 15.02 9.96
CA GLU A 64 5.58 15.35 11.02
C GLU A 64 4.73 14.12 11.39
N ARG A 65 4.28 13.34 10.39
CA ARG A 65 3.59 12.05 10.62
C ARG A 65 4.53 11.02 11.24
N SER A 66 5.77 10.87 10.76
CA SER A 66 6.75 9.94 11.35
C SER A 66 7.00 10.27 12.82
N ASN A 67 7.24 11.54 13.15
CA ASN A 67 7.43 11.97 14.55
C ASN A 67 6.18 11.71 15.40
N ARG A 68 4.97 11.97 14.88
CA ARG A 68 3.72 11.65 15.61
C ARG A 68 3.54 10.14 15.77
N ASP A 69 3.77 9.35 14.74
CA ASP A 69 3.69 7.88 14.74
C ASP A 69 4.84 7.24 15.55
N GLU A 70 5.90 7.98 15.88
CA GLU A 70 7.00 7.59 16.77
C GLU A 70 6.68 7.98 18.22
N LEU A 71 6.12 9.17 18.46
CA LEU A 71 5.57 9.58 19.76
C LEU A 71 4.46 8.61 20.21
N GLU A 72 3.50 8.29 19.33
CA GLU A 72 2.44 7.31 19.59
C GLU A 72 2.97 5.87 19.85
N LYS A 73 4.23 5.56 19.50
CA LYS A 73 4.90 4.29 19.84
C LYS A 73 5.76 4.36 21.11
N ILE A 74 6.13 5.56 21.56
CA ILE A 74 6.96 5.80 22.75
C ILE A 74 6.19 6.66 23.77
N ASP A 75 4.88 6.44 23.83
CA ASP A 75 4.00 6.91 24.90
C ASP A 75 4.20 6.07 26.19
N ALA A 76 5.48 5.81 26.50
CA ALA A 76 5.97 5.28 27.77
C ALA A 76 5.38 6.01 29.00
N PRO A 77 5.24 7.36 29.04
CA PRO A 77 4.51 8.03 30.12
C PRO A 77 3.07 7.53 30.28
N THR A 78 2.40 7.07 29.22
CA THR A 78 1.02 6.55 29.31
C THR A 78 0.98 5.13 29.89
N LEU A 79 1.98 4.29 29.61
CA LEU A 79 2.15 2.99 30.29
C LEU A 79 2.60 3.14 31.75
N GLU A 80 3.51 4.08 32.04
CA GLU A 80 3.96 4.33 33.41
C GLU A 80 2.88 5.03 34.25
N ALA A 81 2.16 6.00 33.71
CA ALA A 81 1.05 6.66 34.40
C ALA A 81 -0.13 5.70 34.63
N SER A 82 -0.46 4.82 33.68
CA SER A 82 -1.49 3.80 33.89
C SER A 82 -1.05 2.73 34.90
N ARG A 83 0.21 2.31 34.90
CA ARG A 83 0.79 1.45 35.96
C ARG A 83 0.72 2.13 37.33
N ALA A 84 1.14 3.38 37.44
CA ALA A 84 1.08 4.15 38.68
C ALA A 84 -0.36 4.49 39.11
N ALA A 85 -1.32 4.57 38.18
CA ALA A 85 -2.73 4.71 38.50
C ALA A 85 -3.33 3.39 39.03
N MET A 86 -2.97 2.25 38.42
CA MET A 86 -3.34 0.93 38.92
C MET A 86 -2.72 0.66 40.30
N GLU A 87 -1.46 1.01 40.52
CA GLU A 87 -0.80 0.85 41.83
C GLU A 87 -1.45 1.71 42.91
N ARG A 88 -1.82 2.96 42.60
CA ARG A 88 -2.60 3.82 43.52
C ARG A 88 -3.97 3.22 43.82
N LYS A 89 -4.69 2.69 42.82
CA LYS A 89 -6.00 2.04 43.00
C LYS A 89 -5.89 0.74 43.81
N ALA A 90 -4.85 -0.07 43.60
CA ALA A 90 -4.58 -1.27 44.39
C ALA A 90 -4.29 -0.92 45.86
N LYS A 91 -3.40 0.06 46.10
CA LYS A 91 -3.10 0.55 47.46
C LYS A 91 -4.33 1.13 48.17
N LEU A 92 -5.21 1.83 47.44
CA LEU A 92 -6.48 2.33 47.98
C LEU A 92 -7.44 1.18 48.32
N TYR A 93 -7.60 0.20 47.43
CA TYR A 93 -8.43 -0.99 47.67
C TYR A 93 -7.92 -1.81 48.87
N ASP A 94 -6.60 -2.02 48.98
CA ASP A 94 -5.97 -2.71 50.11
C ASP A 94 -6.12 -1.95 51.44
N HIS A 95 -6.23 -0.62 51.38
CA HIS A 95 -6.49 0.22 52.55
C HIS A 95 -7.95 0.12 52.99
N LEU A 96 -8.90 0.32 52.07
CA LEU A 96 -10.35 0.22 52.33
C LEU A 96 -10.73 -1.19 52.81
N ARG A 97 -10.15 -2.26 52.24
CA ARG A 97 -10.33 -3.65 52.72
C ARG A 97 -9.89 -3.85 54.17
N LYS A 98 -8.91 -3.08 54.66
CA LYS A 98 -8.33 -3.23 56.01
C LYS A 98 -8.93 -2.27 57.04
N THR A 99 -9.61 -1.21 56.60
CA THR A 99 -10.11 -0.13 57.47
C THR A 99 -11.63 0.06 57.40
N GLY A 100 -12.31 -0.60 56.46
CA GLY A 100 -13.68 -0.26 56.07
C GLY A 100 -13.74 1.02 55.25
N ILE A 101 -14.95 1.46 54.89
CA ILE A 101 -15.19 2.83 54.41
C ILE A 101 -15.61 3.69 55.61
N SER A 102 -14.90 4.78 55.88
CA SER A 102 -15.17 5.69 57.01
C SER A 102 -15.69 7.08 56.61
N ASP A 103 -15.92 7.30 55.32
CA ASP A 103 -16.53 8.52 54.75
C ASP A 103 -17.78 8.13 53.98
N ASP A 104 -18.95 8.56 54.47
CA ASP A 104 -20.27 8.24 53.90
C ASP A 104 -20.36 8.60 52.41
N ARG A 105 -19.65 9.65 51.94
CA ARG A 105 -19.67 10.06 50.53
C ARG A 105 -18.92 9.08 49.62
N LEU A 106 -17.85 8.48 50.14
CA LEU A 106 -17.12 7.42 49.44
C LEU A 106 -17.89 6.08 49.51
N ALA A 107 -18.73 5.88 50.53
CA ALA A 107 -19.62 4.72 50.62
C ALA A 107 -20.75 4.78 49.56
N GLU A 108 -21.29 5.97 49.27
CA GLU A 108 -22.25 6.14 48.17
C GLU A 108 -21.62 5.99 46.76
N GLU A 109 -20.36 6.41 46.57
CA GLU A 109 -19.69 6.32 45.26
C GLU A 109 -19.15 4.90 44.95
N VAL A 110 -18.74 4.12 45.97
CA VAL A 110 -18.06 2.84 45.77
C VAL A 110 -18.99 1.65 46.01
N LEU A 111 -19.43 1.02 44.91
CA LEU A 111 -20.36 -0.13 44.85
C LEU A 111 -19.78 -1.46 45.40
N VAL A 112 -18.91 -1.42 46.41
CA VAL A 112 -18.28 -2.60 47.03
C VAL A 112 -18.33 -2.45 48.55
N ASP A 113 -19.16 -3.27 49.19
CA ASP A 113 -19.29 -3.38 50.65
C ASP A 113 -17.98 -3.90 51.29
N PHE A 114 -16.98 -3.03 51.49
CA PHE A 114 -15.68 -3.44 52.07
C PHE A 114 -15.83 -4.01 53.47
N ASP A 115 -16.75 -3.50 54.27
CA ASP A 115 -17.04 -4.01 55.62
C ASP A 115 -17.47 -5.48 55.55
N ARG A 116 -18.45 -5.80 54.68
CA ARG A 116 -18.86 -7.19 54.42
C ARG A 116 -17.70 -8.03 53.90
N LYS A 117 -16.89 -7.49 52.99
CA LYS A 117 -15.74 -8.19 52.40
C LYS A 117 -14.61 -8.47 53.39
N MET A 118 -14.46 -7.64 54.42
CA MET A 118 -13.55 -7.87 55.56
C MET A 118 -14.02 -9.07 56.41
N TRP A 119 -15.34 -9.23 56.61
CA TRP A 119 -15.89 -10.40 57.32
C TRP A 119 -15.84 -11.69 56.47
N GLU A 120 -16.04 -11.60 55.15
CA GLU A 120 -16.06 -12.79 54.27
C GLU A 120 -14.66 -13.38 53.97
N GLN A 121 -13.57 -12.60 54.09
CA GLN A 121 -12.19 -13.10 53.88
C GLN A 121 -11.15 -12.51 54.87
N PRO A 122 -11.10 -13.03 56.12
CA PRO A 122 -10.06 -12.71 57.10
C PRO A 122 -8.76 -13.50 56.93
N SER A 123 -8.69 -14.46 56.00
CA SER A 123 -7.52 -15.34 55.83
C SER A 123 -7.17 -15.59 54.36
N ASP A 124 -6.30 -14.74 53.81
CA ASP A 124 -5.59 -15.03 52.57
C ASP A 124 -4.34 -15.88 52.87
N GLU A 125 -4.53 -17.15 53.23
CA GLU A 125 -3.62 -18.16 52.68
C GLU A 125 -4.11 -18.51 51.27
N PRO A 126 -3.22 -18.89 50.33
CA PRO A 126 -3.62 -19.28 48.99
C PRO A 126 -4.38 -20.61 49.04
N THR A 127 -5.70 -20.53 49.21
CA THR A 127 -6.58 -21.69 49.10
C THR A 127 -6.46 -22.27 47.70
N GLU A 128 -5.78 -23.41 47.58
CA GLU A 128 -5.87 -24.24 46.38
C GLU A 128 -7.34 -24.47 46.06
N ASP A 129 -7.72 -24.26 44.80
CA ASP A 129 -9.06 -24.59 44.31
C ASP A 129 -9.31 -26.10 44.53
N LYS A 130 -10.07 -26.45 45.57
CA LYS A 130 -10.56 -27.82 45.83
C LYS A 130 -11.73 -28.16 44.88
N GLY A 131 -11.50 -27.91 43.60
CA GLY A 131 -12.37 -28.23 42.47
C GLY A 131 -12.43 -29.73 42.21
N LYS A 132 -13.14 -30.44 43.11
CA LYS A 132 -13.57 -31.85 43.06
C LYS A 132 -12.66 -32.77 42.24
N ASP A 133 -11.84 -33.55 42.93
CA ASP A 133 -10.80 -34.45 42.38
C ASP A 133 -11.30 -35.55 41.41
N GLY A 134 -12.61 -35.65 41.16
CA GLY A 134 -13.26 -36.62 40.27
C GLY A 134 -13.63 -36.11 38.86
N ASP A 135 -13.40 -34.84 38.53
CA ASP A 135 -13.80 -34.27 37.23
C ASP A 135 -12.58 -33.83 36.38
N PRO A 136 -12.00 -34.74 35.57
CA PRO A 136 -10.80 -34.44 34.79
C PRO A 136 -11.09 -33.45 33.65
N TRP A 137 -10.06 -32.72 33.24
CA TRP A 137 -10.06 -32.01 31.96
C TRP A 137 -10.03 -33.01 30.80
N VAL A 138 -10.89 -32.79 29.81
CA VAL A 138 -11.01 -33.62 28.61
C VAL A 138 -11.02 -32.71 27.39
N GLU A 139 -10.27 -33.10 26.36
CA GLU A 139 -10.37 -32.49 25.03
C GLU A 139 -11.62 -33.01 24.33
N TYR A 140 -12.52 -32.11 23.95
CA TYR A 140 -13.69 -32.43 23.12
C TYR A 140 -13.68 -31.59 21.84
N VAL A 141 -14.40 -32.06 20.83
CA VAL A 141 -14.61 -31.33 19.58
C VAL A 141 -15.92 -30.56 19.69
N ASP A 142 -15.81 -29.24 19.63
CA ASP A 142 -16.91 -28.26 19.55
C ASP A 142 -17.74 -28.48 18.27
N GLU A 143 -19.00 -28.03 18.25
CA GLU A 143 -19.93 -28.15 17.10
C GLU A 143 -19.31 -27.62 15.79
N PHE A 144 -18.39 -26.66 15.92
CA PHE A 144 -17.65 -26.00 14.84
C PHE A 144 -16.34 -26.73 14.45
N GLY A 145 -16.14 -27.98 14.86
CA GLY A 145 -14.96 -28.80 14.53
C GLY A 145 -13.67 -28.38 15.26
N ARG A 146 -13.77 -27.60 16.33
CA ARG A 146 -12.61 -27.06 17.08
C ARG A 146 -12.33 -27.90 18.32
N THR A 147 -11.09 -28.29 18.56
CA THR A 147 -10.69 -28.91 19.84
C THR A 147 -10.73 -27.89 20.98
N ARG A 148 -11.31 -28.28 22.12
CA ARG A 148 -11.43 -27.45 23.32
C ARG A 148 -11.23 -28.30 24.56
N LEU A 149 -10.47 -27.82 25.54
CA LEU A 149 -10.46 -28.39 26.88
C LEU A 149 -11.68 -27.89 27.66
N ALA A 150 -12.42 -28.82 28.25
CA ALA A 150 -13.44 -28.55 29.25
C ALA A 150 -13.33 -29.58 30.38
N ARG A 151 -13.96 -29.33 31.53
CA ARG A 151 -14.17 -30.38 32.54
C ARG A 151 -15.14 -31.43 31.97
N LYS A 152 -14.95 -32.71 32.31
CA LYS A 152 -15.77 -33.82 31.78
C LYS A 152 -17.26 -33.68 32.09
N SER A 153 -17.64 -32.98 33.16
CA SER A 153 -19.04 -32.61 33.45
C SER A 153 -19.62 -31.50 32.56
N GLN A 154 -18.76 -30.68 31.95
CA GLN A 154 -19.11 -29.52 31.13
C GLN A 154 -19.02 -29.78 29.62
N VAL A 155 -18.36 -30.87 29.21
CA VAL A 155 -18.40 -31.35 27.81
C VAL A 155 -19.87 -31.62 27.45
N PRO A 156 -20.43 -30.97 26.41
CA PRO A 156 -21.77 -31.27 25.96
C PRO A 156 -21.87 -32.76 25.61
N LYS A 157 -22.78 -33.48 26.25
CA LYS A 157 -23.20 -34.78 25.74
C LYS A 157 -23.90 -34.54 24.43
N ILE A 158 -23.18 -34.75 23.34
CA ILE A 158 -23.79 -34.98 22.03
C ILE A 158 -24.68 -36.22 22.22
N GLU A 159 -25.97 -35.98 22.37
CA GLU A 159 -26.95 -37.06 22.28
C GLU A 159 -26.77 -37.71 20.91
N SER A 160 -26.53 -39.02 20.89
CA SER A 160 -26.40 -39.79 19.65
C SER A 160 -27.58 -39.42 18.75
N PRO A 161 -27.33 -38.93 17.52
CA PRO A 161 -28.21 -38.00 16.82
C PRO A 161 -29.66 -38.48 16.89
N ILE A 162 -30.53 -37.63 17.45
CA ILE A 162 -31.95 -37.91 17.68
C ILE A 162 -32.49 -38.63 16.45
N ALA A 163 -33.02 -39.84 16.69
CA ALA A 163 -33.38 -40.75 15.62
C ALA A 163 -34.23 -40.04 14.56
N GLY A 164 -33.96 -40.35 13.29
CA GLY A 164 -34.75 -39.83 12.17
C GLY A 164 -36.25 -40.03 12.40
N PRO A 165 -37.10 -39.19 11.78
CA PRO A 165 -38.51 -39.05 12.12
C PRO A 165 -39.17 -40.41 12.30
N THR A 166 -39.75 -40.63 13.49
CA THR A 166 -40.20 -41.94 13.98
C THR A 166 -40.95 -42.68 12.88
N LEU A 167 -40.29 -43.69 12.31
CA LEU A 167 -40.87 -44.49 11.23
C LEU A 167 -42.16 -45.12 11.77
N PRO A 168 -43.31 -44.93 11.09
CA PRO A 168 -44.55 -45.56 11.51
C PRO A 168 -44.34 -47.07 11.46
N THR A 169 -44.79 -47.78 12.50
CA THR A 169 -44.73 -49.23 12.56
C THR A 169 -45.70 -49.80 11.52
N VAL A 170 -45.18 -50.10 10.33
CA VAL A 170 -45.83 -50.86 9.28
C VAL A 170 -44.97 -52.07 8.99
N ASP A 171 -45.61 -53.25 9.00
CA ASP A 171 -44.93 -54.53 8.87
C ASP A 171 -44.51 -54.81 7.42
N ASP A 172 -43.62 -55.78 7.25
CA ASP A 172 -43.21 -56.42 5.99
C ASP A 172 -42.75 -55.52 4.83
N GLU A 173 -41.45 -55.18 4.80
CA GLU A 173 -40.60 -55.48 3.64
C GLU A 173 -39.09 -55.40 4.02
N LEU A 174 -38.29 -56.40 3.63
CA LEU A 174 -36.83 -56.39 3.83
C LEU A 174 -36.12 -55.51 2.78
N ILE A 175 -36.40 -54.21 2.80
CA ILE A 175 -35.63 -53.18 2.10
C ILE A 175 -34.25 -53.12 2.74
N SER A 176 -33.20 -53.46 1.99
CA SER A 176 -31.83 -53.43 2.55
C SER A 176 -31.41 -52.00 2.87
N GLU A 177 -30.60 -51.83 3.92
CA GLU A 177 -30.10 -50.52 4.36
C GLU A 177 -29.42 -49.73 3.21
N GLU A 178 -28.70 -50.44 2.35
CA GLU A 178 -28.13 -49.94 1.09
C GLU A 178 -29.21 -49.35 0.14
N THR A 179 -30.33 -50.05 -0.08
CA THR A 179 -31.42 -49.54 -0.92
C THR A 179 -32.17 -48.37 -0.29
N LEU A 180 -32.25 -48.30 1.05
CA LEU A 180 -32.81 -47.14 1.74
C LEU A 180 -31.90 -45.90 1.59
N LEU A 181 -30.58 -46.07 1.74
CA LEU A 181 -29.59 -45.02 1.51
C LEU A 181 -29.64 -44.51 0.06
N GLU A 182 -29.77 -45.42 -0.92
CA GLU A 182 -29.87 -45.06 -2.33
C GLU A 182 -31.20 -44.35 -2.67
N GLN A 183 -32.31 -44.67 -1.99
CA GLN A 183 -33.56 -43.90 -2.09
C GLN A 183 -33.42 -42.49 -1.48
N VAL A 184 -32.77 -42.36 -0.32
CA VAL A 184 -32.49 -41.04 0.29
C VAL A 184 -31.61 -40.22 -0.66
N ARG A 185 -30.53 -40.81 -1.19
CA ARG A 185 -29.65 -40.18 -2.16
C ARG A 185 -30.41 -39.67 -3.38
N LYS A 186 -31.28 -40.49 -3.99
CA LYS A 186 -32.10 -40.08 -5.14
C LYS A 186 -33.01 -38.91 -4.81
N ARG A 187 -33.65 -38.89 -3.63
CA ARG A 187 -34.44 -37.74 -3.18
C ARG A 187 -33.59 -36.47 -3.02
N TRP A 188 -32.34 -36.57 -2.56
CA TRP A 188 -31.41 -35.43 -2.52
C TRP A 188 -30.98 -34.96 -3.92
N GLU A 189 -30.66 -35.89 -4.83
CA GLU A 189 -30.32 -35.55 -6.22
C GLU A 189 -31.52 -34.94 -6.98
N GLU A 190 -32.73 -35.49 -6.80
CA GLU A 190 -33.98 -34.97 -7.36
C GLU A 190 -34.37 -33.60 -6.79
N THR A 191 -34.23 -33.38 -5.48
CA THR A 191 -34.57 -32.08 -4.87
C THR A 191 -33.56 -31.00 -5.25
N ALA A 192 -32.25 -31.29 -5.21
CA ALA A 192 -31.22 -30.35 -5.66
C ALA A 192 -31.36 -30.03 -7.15
N LYS A 193 -31.66 -31.03 -8.00
CA LYS A 193 -31.95 -30.82 -9.42
C LYS A 193 -33.22 -30.02 -9.64
N ALA A 194 -34.31 -30.33 -8.92
CA ALA A 194 -35.55 -29.56 -9.00
C ALA A 194 -35.41 -28.12 -8.46
N GLU A 195 -34.46 -27.85 -7.57
CA GLU A 195 -34.14 -26.49 -7.10
C GLU A 195 -33.31 -25.70 -8.13
N LEU A 196 -32.47 -26.39 -8.91
CA LEU A 196 -31.81 -25.85 -10.10
C LEU A 196 -32.83 -25.58 -11.24
N ASP A 197 -33.64 -26.58 -11.58
CA ASP A 197 -34.62 -26.57 -12.67
C ASP A 197 -35.82 -25.63 -12.40
N LYS A 198 -36.11 -25.30 -11.12
CA LYS A 198 -37.08 -24.26 -10.73
C LYS A 198 -36.72 -22.86 -11.24
N GLY A 199 -35.50 -22.66 -11.76
CA GLY A 199 -35.17 -21.45 -12.52
C GLY A 199 -35.23 -20.18 -11.69
N VAL A 200 -34.64 -20.19 -10.50
CA VAL A 200 -34.42 -18.95 -9.74
C VAL A 200 -33.59 -18.01 -10.62
N GLY A 201 -34.23 -16.91 -11.08
CA GLY A 201 -33.59 -15.91 -11.92
C GLY A 201 -32.35 -15.29 -11.24
N PRO A 202 -31.51 -14.56 -12.00
CA PRO A 202 -30.18 -14.11 -11.57
C PRO A 202 -30.12 -13.71 -10.08
N ILE A 203 -29.54 -14.59 -9.25
CA ILE A 203 -29.61 -14.41 -7.80
C ILE A 203 -28.84 -13.15 -7.44
N HIS A 204 -29.53 -12.23 -6.79
CA HIS A 204 -29.08 -10.85 -6.68
C HIS A 204 -29.01 -10.41 -5.23
N TYR A 205 -27.84 -9.82 -4.91
CA TYR A 205 -27.55 -9.29 -3.59
C TYR A 205 -28.62 -8.27 -3.18
N ASP A 206 -29.32 -8.60 -2.09
CA ASP A 206 -30.38 -7.79 -1.51
C ASP A 206 -29.87 -7.09 -0.27
N GLU A 207 -29.73 -5.76 -0.35
CA GLU A 207 -29.16 -4.94 0.71
C GLU A 207 -29.87 -5.13 2.06
N THR A 208 -31.19 -5.36 2.06
CA THR A 208 -31.99 -5.49 3.29
C THR A 208 -31.74 -6.80 4.05
N LYS A 209 -30.94 -7.72 3.50
CA LYS A 209 -30.55 -8.98 4.14
C LYS A 209 -29.11 -8.95 4.68
N GLU A 210 -28.34 -7.90 4.40
CA GLU A 210 -26.97 -7.74 4.91
C GLU A 210 -26.96 -7.07 6.29
N ILE A 211 -26.38 -7.76 7.27
CA ILE A 211 -26.20 -7.28 8.64
C ILE A 211 -24.86 -6.55 8.82
N ARG A 212 -23.87 -6.79 7.93
CA ARG A 212 -22.57 -6.11 7.98
C ARG A 212 -22.66 -4.62 7.61
N THR A 213 -21.81 -3.81 8.24
CA THR A 213 -21.61 -2.40 7.91
C THR A 213 -21.07 -2.21 6.49
N LYS A 214 -21.75 -1.39 5.69
CA LYS A 214 -21.37 -1.07 4.30
C LYS A 214 -20.36 0.08 4.25
N GLY A 215 -19.37 -0.01 3.38
CA GLY A 215 -18.33 1.03 3.22
C GLY A 215 -18.74 2.18 2.30
N VAL A 216 -17.96 3.26 2.30
CA VAL A 216 -18.21 4.50 1.52
C VAL A 216 -18.29 4.33 -0.01
N GLY A 217 -17.86 3.18 -0.53
CA GLY A 217 -17.98 2.81 -1.95
C GLY A 217 -19.19 1.91 -2.27
N PHE A 218 -20.10 1.68 -1.31
CA PHE A 218 -21.29 0.87 -1.52
C PHE A 218 -22.30 1.58 -2.42
N TYR A 219 -22.84 0.85 -3.41
CA TYR A 219 -23.88 1.32 -4.31
C TYR A 219 -25.08 0.38 -4.26
N ARG A 220 -26.26 0.92 -3.93
CA ARG A 220 -27.53 0.19 -3.92
C ARG A 220 -28.07 0.12 -5.36
N PHE A 221 -27.95 -1.05 -5.97
CA PHE A 221 -28.65 -1.34 -7.23
C PHE A 221 -30.16 -1.47 -7.02
N SER A 222 -30.92 -1.26 -8.09
CA SER A 222 -32.35 -1.58 -8.10
C SER A 222 -32.60 -3.08 -7.85
N LYS A 223 -33.84 -3.38 -7.46
CA LYS A 223 -34.37 -4.75 -7.44
C LYS A 223 -34.93 -5.14 -8.81
N ASP A 224 -35.31 -4.16 -9.63
CA ASP A 224 -35.79 -4.36 -10.99
C ASP A 224 -34.60 -4.56 -11.95
N GLU A 225 -34.66 -5.65 -12.73
CA GLU A 225 -33.49 -6.15 -13.46
C GLU A 225 -33.06 -5.22 -14.60
N GLU A 226 -34.01 -4.59 -15.29
CA GLU A 226 -33.71 -3.66 -16.38
C GLU A 226 -32.98 -2.41 -15.89
N GLU A 227 -33.47 -1.78 -14.81
CA GLU A 227 -32.80 -0.66 -14.14
C GLU A 227 -31.43 -1.04 -13.60
N ARG A 228 -31.32 -2.21 -12.96
CA ARG A 228 -30.05 -2.75 -12.46
C ARG A 228 -29.03 -2.94 -13.58
N GLN A 229 -29.44 -3.48 -14.72
CA GLN A 229 -28.58 -3.60 -15.89
C GLN A 229 -28.17 -2.24 -16.44
N GLU A 230 -29.04 -1.23 -16.41
CA GLU A 230 -28.71 0.14 -16.83
C GLU A 230 -27.71 0.82 -15.90
N GLN A 231 -27.90 0.70 -14.59
CA GLN A 231 -26.94 1.14 -13.57
C GLN A 231 -25.58 0.45 -13.80
N MET A 232 -25.57 -0.85 -14.07
CA MET A 232 -24.35 -1.60 -14.42
C MET A 232 -23.74 -1.19 -15.76
N ARG A 233 -24.53 -0.84 -16.78
CA ARG A 233 -24.06 -0.30 -18.07
C ARG A 233 -23.41 1.07 -17.88
N ALA A 234 -24.02 1.97 -17.11
CA ALA A 234 -23.50 3.30 -16.81
C ALA A 234 -22.18 3.24 -16.02
N LEU A 235 -22.10 2.39 -14.98
CA LEU A 235 -20.85 2.20 -14.23
C LEU A 235 -19.73 1.61 -15.10
N LYS A 236 -20.04 0.71 -16.04
CA LYS A 236 -19.07 0.22 -17.04
C LYS A 236 -18.59 1.32 -17.98
N GLN A 237 -19.47 2.23 -18.43
CA GLN A 237 -19.10 3.37 -19.27
C GLN A 237 -18.16 4.34 -18.53
N LEU A 238 -18.51 4.75 -17.30
CA LEU A 238 -17.66 5.60 -16.45
C LEU A 238 -16.30 4.98 -16.15
N ARG A 239 -16.24 3.66 -16.00
CA ARG A 239 -14.98 2.91 -15.88
C ARG A 239 -14.15 3.01 -17.15
N LEU A 240 -14.72 2.72 -18.32
CA LEU A 240 -14.02 2.80 -19.62
C LEU A 240 -13.50 4.22 -19.90
N GLU A 241 -14.30 5.25 -19.63
CA GLU A 241 -13.84 6.64 -19.69
C GLU A 241 -12.63 6.90 -18.79
N THR A 242 -12.65 6.36 -17.56
CA THR A 242 -11.56 6.54 -16.59
C THR A 242 -10.30 5.79 -17.02
N GLU A 243 -10.43 4.60 -17.60
CA GLU A 243 -9.32 3.82 -18.16
C GLU A 243 -8.72 4.51 -19.40
N LEU A 244 -9.54 5.05 -20.31
CA LEU A 244 -9.08 5.86 -21.45
C LEU A 244 -8.36 7.16 -21.01
N LYS A 245 -8.89 7.86 -20.00
CA LYS A 245 -8.24 9.04 -19.40
C LYS A 245 -6.89 8.66 -18.76
N ARG A 246 -6.79 7.50 -18.10
CA ARG A 246 -5.52 6.98 -17.56
C ARG A 246 -4.52 6.64 -18.65
N ALA A 247 -4.92 5.95 -19.72
CA ALA A 247 -4.06 5.57 -20.83
C ALA A 247 -3.52 6.79 -21.62
N THR A 248 -4.37 7.80 -21.86
CA THR A 248 -3.93 9.06 -22.48
C THR A 248 -2.96 9.82 -21.57
N HIS A 249 -3.20 9.89 -20.26
CA HIS A 249 -2.21 10.46 -19.32
C HIS A 249 -0.90 9.66 -19.24
N GLN A 250 -0.93 8.33 -19.33
CA GLN A 250 0.27 7.47 -19.36
C GLN A 250 1.11 7.74 -20.62
N THR A 251 0.51 7.67 -21.81
CA THR A 251 1.22 7.94 -23.08
C THR A 251 1.76 9.38 -23.15
N ILE A 252 1.08 10.38 -22.59
CA ILE A 252 1.60 11.75 -22.45
C ILE A 252 2.81 11.79 -21.48
N LYS A 253 2.76 11.07 -20.36
CA LYS A 253 3.86 10.96 -19.39
C LYS A 253 5.08 10.28 -20.00
N GLU A 254 4.88 9.21 -20.78
CA GLU A 254 5.92 8.48 -21.50
C GLU A 254 6.56 9.32 -22.59
N LYS A 255 5.77 10.01 -23.43
CA LYS A 255 6.28 10.95 -24.45
C LYS A 255 7.11 12.08 -23.82
N ARG A 256 6.68 12.62 -22.67
CA ARG A 256 7.47 13.59 -21.89
C ARG A 256 8.75 13.00 -21.32
N LYS A 257 8.71 11.76 -20.81
CA LYS A 257 9.89 11.05 -20.30
C LYS A 257 10.92 10.82 -21.43
N ALA A 258 10.50 10.24 -22.55
CA ALA A 258 11.36 10.00 -23.71
C ALA A 258 12.02 11.29 -24.25
N GLN A 259 11.31 12.42 -24.24
CA GLN A 259 11.89 13.73 -24.59
C GLN A 259 12.97 14.20 -23.61
N LEU A 260 12.84 13.91 -22.31
CA LEU A 260 13.85 14.21 -21.30
C LEU A 260 15.04 13.25 -21.40
N ASP A 261 14.78 11.95 -21.59
CA ASP A 261 15.79 10.91 -21.73
C ASP A 261 16.66 11.16 -22.98
N ALA A 262 16.06 11.41 -24.14
CA ALA A 262 16.78 11.79 -25.37
C ALA A 262 17.57 13.10 -25.22
N ARG A 263 17.07 14.07 -24.43
CA ARG A 263 17.81 15.29 -24.10
C ARG A 263 19.00 15.01 -23.17
N MET A 264 18.88 14.08 -22.24
CA MET A 264 19.98 13.62 -21.39
C MET A 264 21.04 12.91 -22.23
N GLU A 265 20.65 12.02 -23.15
CA GLU A 265 21.54 11.36 -24.10
C GLU A 265 22.31 12.35 -24.97
N MET A 266 21.65 13.38 -25.55
CA MET A 266 22.33 14.43 -26.31
C MET A 266 23.37 15.19 -25.46
N ILE A 267 23.11 15.40 -24.17
CA ILE A 267 24.06 16.04 -23.24
C ILE A 267 25.23 15.10 -22.93
N CYS A 268 24.97 13.82 -22.68
CA CYS A 268 26.00 12.80 -22.45
C CYS A 268 26.88 12.60 -23.70
N ALA A 269 26.30 12.48 -24.89
CA ALA A 269 27.03 12.40 -26.15
C ALA A 269 27.86 13.66 -26.44
N LYS A 270 27.35 14.87 -26.12
CA LYS A 270 28.13 16.11 -26.19
C LYS A 270 29.29 16.14 -25.18
N ARG A 271 29.10 15.64 -23.95
CA ARG A 271 30.18 15.50 -22.94
C ARG A 271 31.24 14.50 -23.39
N GLN A 272 30.85 13.31 -23.85
CA GLN A 272 31.75 12.30 -24.40
C GLN A 272 32.54 12.82 -25.62
N LYS A 273 31.88 13.54 -26.55
CA LYS A 273 32.56 14.17 -27.70
C LYS A 273 33.54 15.28 -27.28
N ARG A 274 33.30 15.98 -26.16
CA ARG A 274 34.29 16.92 -25.58
C ARG A 274 35.48 16.17 -24.95
N LEU A 275 35.22 15.12 -24.15
CA LEU A 275 36.26 14.28 -23.55
C LEU A 275 37.18 13.65 -24.61
N LYS A 276 36.60 13.02 -25.66
CA LYS A 276 37.36 12.44 -26.78
C LYS A 276 38.12 13.47 -27.63
N LYS A 277 37.73 14.76 -27.60
CA LYS A 277 38.50 15.86 -28.21
C LYS A 277 39.66 16.27 -27.32
N LEU A 278 39.43 16.45 -26.02
CA LEU A 278 40.48 16.77 -25.04
C LEU A 278 41.59 15.71 -25.06
N SER A 279 41.24 14.43 -24.90
CA SER A 279 42.22 13.34 -24.91
C SER A 279 43.01 13.22 -26.22
N LYS A 280 42.42 13.62 -27.36
CA LYS A 280 43.12 13.65 -28.65
C LYS A 280 43.96 14.92 -28.87
N THR A 281 43.60 16.04 -28.24
CA THR A 281 44.47 17.21 -28.18
C THR A 281 45.67 16.95 -27.26
N GLU A 282 45.45 16.30 -26.12
CA GLU A 282 46.49 15.85 -25.18
C GLU A 282 47.45 14.87 -25.86
N SER A 283 46.94 13.83 -26.53
CA SER A 283 47.80 12.88 -27.26
C SER A 283 48.60 13.54 -28.39
N ASN A 284 48.00 14.51 -29.09
CA ASN A 284 48.67 15.24 -30.16
C ASN A 284 49.72 16.22 -29.63
N SER A 285 49.52 16.84 -28.46
CA SER A 285 50.55 17.64 -27.78
C SER A 285 51.71 16.73 -27.40
N ILE A 286 51.44 15.64 -26.68
CA ILE A 286 52.47 14.68 -26.24
C ILE A 286 53.29 14.16 -27.45
N GLN A 287 52.66 13.89 -28.60
CA GLN A 287 53.40 13.53 -29.82
C GLN A 287 54.20 14.71 -30.44
N ALA A 288 53.70 15.94 -30.39
CA ALA A 288 54.43 17.13 -30.85
C ALA A 288 55.63 17.45 -29.94
N ASP A 289 55.48 17.22 -28.64
CA ASP A 289 56.51 17.44 -27.62
C ASP A 289 57.58 16.33 -27.68
N ILE A 290 57.18 15.07 -27.89
CA ILE A 290 58.11 13.94 -28.15
C ILE A 290 58.87 14.15 -29.46
N THR A 291 58.23 14.61 -30.54
CA THR A 291 58.92 14.83 -31.83
C THR A 291 59.83 16.06 -31.81
N LYS A 292 59.51 17.10 -31.03
CA LYS A 292 60.47 18.16 -30.68
C LYS A 292 61.67 17.60 -29.91
N ALA A 293 61.44 16.81 -28.86
CA ALA A 293 62.51 16.23 -28.05
C ALA A 293 63.45 15.34 -28.89
N ALA A 294 62.90 14.53 -29.79
CA ALA A 294 63.67 13.68 -30.71
C ALA A 294 64.59 14.50 -31.63
N ASN A 295 64.10 15.61 -32.20
CA ASN A 295 64.92 16.51 -33.02
C ASN A 295 65.99 17.28 -32.22
N THR A 296 65.95 17.26 -30.88
CA THR A 296 66.99 17.85 -30.02
C THR A 296 67.94 16.84 -29.38
N LEU A 297 67.76 15.53 -29.62
CA LEU A 297 68.52 14.45 -28.96
C LEU A 297 69.17 13.47 -29.95
N SER A 298 69.89 14.02 -30.93
CA SER A 298 70.86 13.27 -31.73
C SER A 298 72.22 13.19 -31.03
N ILE A 299 72.36 12.42 -29.94
CA ILE A 299 73.65 11.93 -29.38
C ILE A 299 73.42 10.83 -28.30
N SER A 300 74.35 9.85 -28.25
CA SER A 300 74.59 8.84 -27.19
C SER A 300 73.45 7.94 -26.67
N SER A 301 73.37 6.75 -27.27
CA SER A 301 73.28 5.42 -26.64
C SER A 301 73.25 5.26 -25.09
N SER A 302 72.36 4.40 -24.58
CA SER A 302 72.70 3.16 -23.81
C SER A 302 71.45 2.43 -23.25
N SER A 303 71.63 1.21 -22.73
CA SER A 303 70.62 0.23 -22.22
C SER A 303 71.36 -0.96 -21.57
N PRO A 304 70.79 -1.85 -20.71
CA PRO A 304 69.51 -1.87 -19.95
C PRO A 304 69.74 -2.03 -18.41
N ASN A 305 68.75 -2.59 -17.67
CA ASN A 305 68.73 -3.17 -16.29
C ASN A 305 67.88 -2.39 -15.24
N ALA A 306 67.18 -3.02 -14.26
CA ALA A 306 66.83 -4.44 -14.07
C ALA A 306 65.61 -4.67 -13.13
N LEU A 307 64.85 -5.74 -13.46
CA LEU A 307 64.29 -6.81 -12.60
C LEU A 307 63.88 -6.57 -11.12
N ALA A 308 62.58 -6.71 -10.82
CA ALA A 308 62.03 -7.35 -9.60
C ALA A 308 60.57 -7.87 -9.86
N THR A 309 59.99 -8.98 -9.35
CA THR A 309 60.39 -10.12 -8.46
C THR A 309 59.86 -10.02 -7.00
N VAL A 310 58.83 -10.75 -6.50
CA VAL A 310 57.79 -11.61 -7.15
C VAL A 310 56.33 -11.29 -6.62
N PRO A 311 55.50 -12.07 -5.86
CA PRO A 311 54.02 -11.85 -5.82
C PRO A 311 53.35 -11.77 -4.42
N CYS A 312 52.00 -11.68 -4.39
CA CYS A 312 51.16 -12.31 -3.36
C CYS A 312 49.76 -12.67 -3.91
N LEU A 313 49.21 -13.82 -3.50
CA LEU A 313 47.85 -14.30 -3.80
C LEU A 313 47.05 -14.35 -2.50
N THR A 314 45.80 -13.88 -2.52
CA THR A 314 44.77 -14.30 -1.55
C THR A 314 43.45 -14.53 -2.28
N THR A 315 42.87 -15.71 -2.05
CA THR A 315 41.55 -16.12 -2.52
C THR A 315 40.50 -15.80 -1.45
N GLU A 316 39.35 -15.29 -1.86
CA GLU A 316 38.14 -15.24 -1.04
C GLU A 316 36.99 -15.85 -1.84
N GLU A 317 36.62 -17.09 -1.52
CA GLU A 317 35.52 -17.80 -2.16
C GLU A 317 34.20 -17.41 -1.50
N LYS A 318 33.22 -16.92 -2.28
CA LYS A 318 31.87 -16.67 -1.76
C LYS A 318 30.86 -17.63 -2.36
N THR A 319 30.60 -18.70 -1.61
CA THR A 319 29.59 -19.70 -1.93
C THR A 319 28.19 -19.08 -1.95
N THR A 320 27.43 -19.37 -3.01
CA THR A 320 25.98 -19.19 -3.06
C THR A 320 25.36 -20.41 -3.73
N SER A 321 24.28 -20.94 -3.13
CA SER A 321 23.71 -22.23 -3.49
C SER A 321 22.90 -22.17 -4.79
N LYS A 322 23.18 -23.11 -5.69
CA LYS A 322 22.43 -23.30 -6.94
C LYS A 322 21.30 -24.30 -6.71
N ILE A 323 20.05 -23.82 -6.71
CA ILE A 323 18.87 -24.70 -6.74
C ILE A 323 18.66 -25.19 -8.18
N GLU A 324 18.50 -26.50 -8.35
CA GLU A 324 18.18 -27.11 -9.64
C GLU A 324 16.68 -27.07 -9.91
N GLN A 325 16.30 -26.67 -11.12
CA GLN A 325 15.03 -27.06 -11.73
C GLN A 325 15.31 -27.50 -13.17
N LYS A 326 14.68 -28.61 -13.59
CA LYS A 326 14.87 -29.21 -14.92
C LYS A 326 13.97 -28.51 -15.96
N PRO A 327 14.40 -28.41 -17.23
CA PRO A 327 13.62 -27.75 -18.28
C PRO A 327 12.44 -28.60 -18.74
N LEU A 328 11.37 -27.94 -19.18
CA LEU A 328 10.32 -28.50 -20.04
C LEU A 328 10.01 -27.52 -21.17
N ASP A 329 10.30 -28.00 -22.38
CA ASP A 329 9.66 -27.76 -23.67
C ASP A 329 9.38 -26.34 -24.22
N ASN A 330 10.06 -26.08 -25.34
CA ASN A 330 9.84 -25.09 -26.40
C ASN A 330 8.52 -24.28 -26.42
N ILE A 331 8.68 -22.95 -26.45
CA ILE A 331 7.81 -22.05 -27.22
C ILE A 331 8.73 -21.11 -28.03
N ASP A 332 8.55 -21.05 -29.35
CA ASP A 332 9.37 -20.21 -30.24
C ASP A 332 9.08 -18.71 -30.07
N THR A 333 9.88 -18.01 -29.26
CA THR A 333 9.77 -16.55 -29.05
C THR A 333 10.53 -15.73 -30.11
N SER A 334 10.68 -16.25 -31.33
CA SER A 334 11.57 -15.71 -32.36
C SER A 334 11.05 -14.49 -33.12
N ASN A 335 9.81 -14.04 -32.86
CA ASN A 335 9.10 -13.05 -33.68
C ASN A 335 8.49 -11.85 -32.91
N LEU A 336 9.10 -11.44 -31.79
CA LEU A 336 8.66 -10.28 -31.00
C LEU A 336 9.61 -9.05 -31.12
N LEU A 337 9.81 -8.61 -32.37
CA LEU A 337 10.25 -7.23 -32.68
C LEU A 337 9.35 -6.61 -33.76
N SER A 338 8.14 -6.22 -33.36
CA SER A 338 7.26 -5.33 -34.14
C SER A 338 6.54 -4.34 -33.22
N ASN A 339 5.95 -3.28 -33.80
CA ASN A 339 5.54 -2.10 -33.06
C ASN A 339 4.44 -2.35 -32.00
N PRO A 340 4.53 -1.74 -30.81
CA PRO A 340 3.48 -1.85 -29.79
C PRO A 340 2.15 -1.22 -30.26
N GLU A 341 2.20 -0.20 -31.11
CA GLU A 341 1.00 0.37 -31.75
C GLU A 341 0.30 -0.64 -32.66
N GLN A 342 1.04 -1.56 -33.28
CA GLN A 342 0.49 -2.60 -34.14
C GLN A 342 -0.19 -3.70 -33.31
N ALA A 343 0.44 -4.15 -32.22
CA ALA A 343 -0.18 -5.08 -31.26
C ALA A 343 -1.49 -4.52 -30.65
N VAL A 344 -1.56 -3.20 -30.41
CA VAL A 344 -2.80 -2.54 -29.96
C VAL A 344 -3.87 -2.52 -31.06
N ASN A 345 -3.50 -2.24 -32.31
CA ASN A 345 -4.42 -2.28 -33.44
C ASN A 345 -4.95 -3.70 -33.72
N ASP A 346 -4.10 -4.72 -33.62
CA ASP A 346 -4.49 -6.11 -33.80
C ASP A 346 -5.43 -6.58 -32.66
N LEU A 347 -5.18 -6.16 -31.42
CA LEU A 347 -6.09 -6.40 -30.29
C LEU A 347 -7.46 -5.73 -30.52
N LEU A 348 -7.48 -4.47 -30.96
CA LEU A 348 -8.71 -3.73 -31.27
C LEU A 348 -9.49 -4.35 -32.44
N SER A 349 -8.80 -4.87 -33.46
CA SER A 349 -9.44 -5.54 -34.60
C SER A 349 -10.10 -6.87 -34.19
N ASN A 350 -9.44 -7.64 -33.31
CA ASN A 350 -10.00 -8.88 -32.77
C ASN A 350 -11.22 -8.62 -31.87
N ILE A 351 -11.17 -7.61 -30.99
CA ILE A 351 -12.32 -7.19 -30.17
C ILE A 351 -13.50 -6.79 -31.07
N ARG A 352 -13.26 -6.02 -32.13
CA ARG A 352 -14.30 -5.61 -33.09
C ARG A 352 -14.94 -6.81 -33.78
N ARG A 353 -14.13 -7.76 -34.27
CA ARG A 353 -14.59 -8.99 -34.91
C ARG A 353 -15.46 -9.85 -33.97
N GLN A 354 -15.09 -9.94 -32.69
CA GLN A 354 -15.85 -10.69 -31.70
C GLN A 354 -17.21 -10.04 -31.38
N VAL A 355 -17.26 -8.69 -31.27
CA VAL A 355 -18.53 -7.95 -31.12
C VAL A 355 -19.43 -8.07 -32.36
N GLU A 356 -18.85 -8.18 -33.56
CA GLU A 356 -19.61 -8.45 -34.79
C GLU A 356 -20.12 -9.91 -34.85
N GLN A 357 -19.37 -10.88 -34.33
CA GLN A 357 -19.83 -12.26 -34.17
C GLN A 357 -20.96 -12.39 -33.13
N GLU A 358 -20.85 -11.74 -31.97
CA GLU A 358 -21.91 -11.70 -30.94
C GLU A 358 -23.19 -11.00 -31.41
N ARG A 359 -23.08 -10.05 -32.36
CA ARG A 359 -24.24 -9.44 -33.03
C ARG A 359 -24.89 -10.38 -34.04
N ASN A 360 -24.11 -11.01 -34.90
CA ASN A 360 -24.65 -11.88 -35.95
C ASN A 360 -25.22 -13.19 -35.36
N GLY A 361 -24.63 -13.70 -34.28
CA GLY A 361 -25.13 -14.87 -33.54
C GLY A 361 -26.41 -14.63 -32.71
N LYS A 362 -27.03 -13.45 -32.82
CA LYS A 362 -28.33 -13.09 -32.21
C LYS A 362 -29.47 -12.91 -33.23
N VAL A 363 -29.24 -13.31 -34.49
CA VAL A 363 -30.21 -13.18 -35.60
C VAL A 363 -30.49 -14.55 -36.26
N SER A 364 -30.24 -15.63 -35.53
CA SER A 364 -30.50 -17.03 -35.90
C SER A 364 -31.30 -17.74 -34.81
#